data_AF-A0AAV7IL48-F1
#
_entry.id   AF-A0AAV7IL48-F1
#
_cell.length_a   1.000
_cell.length_b   1.000
_cell.length_c   1.000
_cell.angle_alpha   90.00
_cell.angle_beta   90.00
_cell.angle_gamma   90.00
#
_symmetry.space_group_name_H-M   'P 1'
#
loop_
_entity.id
_entity.type
_entity.pdbx_description
1 polymer ?
#
loop_
_entity_poly.entity_id
_entity_poly.type
_entity_poly.pdbx_seq_one_letter_code
_entity_poly.pdbx_strand_id
1 'polypeptide(L)'
;MDNKTNKKDQIIFIKKIFTAVTKEFLCQGIEIKNLKEVVRLKNDKTYNKLTILHLSIYKKCILTILLSFIISIFFYNLSLNFSIHFVFEKRCFIPNNYFVWEFTRPVSNCDYCRGVINALIMNNLTREEFAPYAYSSKPMIIKNAARTWKASKMFNLNFFNNLYESIDGAYESIEDECQFLHFKSNFSLLKQVLTMSKQQASNYLNKNPWYVGWKNCHPQVLDVMKKYYDSPHFLPLDTEIPQTNYIFIGYDQGANMHLDYIPRLMWQGQLAGKKIWSVAPTPECDSVCKRFNFSVDTGDIVLLDTRVWYHATLIKDNTLSLTITSEYG
;
A
#
# COMPACT_ATOMS: atom_id res chain seq x y z
N MET A 1 -17.07 88.66 -17.82
CA MET A 1 -17.28 89.51 -16.62
C MET A 1 -16.70 88.76 -15.43
N ASP A 2 -15.41 88.97 -15.20
CA ASP A 2 -14.65 88.36 -14.10
C ASP A 2 -14.93 89.11 -12.80
N ASN A 3 -15.44 88.41 -11.78
CA ASN A 3 -15.60 88.96 -10.43
C ASN A 3 -14.60 88.30 -9.48
N LYS A 4 -13.32 88.67 -9.61
CA LYS A 4 -12.28 88.37 -8.59
C LYS A 4 -12.51 89.29 -7.39
N THR A 5 -13.30 88.85 -6.43
CA THR A 5 -13.31 89.46 -5.09
C THR A 5 -11.92 89.23 -4.47
N ASN A 6 -11.19 90.32 -4.21
CA ASN A 6 -9.79 90.29 -3.80
C ASN A 6 -9.67 89.61 -2.41
N LYS A 7 -8.85 88.55 -2.29
CA LYS A 7 -8.57 87.83 -1.02
C LYS A 7 -8.18 88.80 0.12
N LYS A 8 -7.58 89.94 -0.22
CA LYS A 8 -7.25 91.01 0.72
C LYS A 8 -8.49 91.63 1.36
N ASP A 9 -9.57 91.80 0.60
CA ASP A 9 -10.83 92.37 1.08
C ASP A 9 -11.56 91.42 2.02
N GLN A 10 -11.50 90.11 1.76
CA GLN A 10 -12.04 89.09 2.68
C GLN A 10 -11.30 89.08 4.03
N ILE A 11 -9.96 89.19 4.01
CA ILE A 11 -9.17 89.25 5.24
C ILE A 11 -9.48 90.53 6.03
N ILE A 12 -9.63 91.66 5.34
CA ILE A 12 -10.01 92.93 5.97
C ILE A 12 -11.42 92.84 6.58
N PHE A 13 -12.35 92.20 5.88
CA PHE A 13 -13.72 91.99 6.37
C PHE A 13 -13.75 91.09 7.62
N ILE A 14 -13.05 89.96 7.59
CA ILE A 14 -12.94 89.05 8.75
C ILE A 14 -12.29 89.77 9.93
N LYS A 15 -11.21 90.53 9.69
CA LYS A 15 -10.53 91.28 10.75
C LYS A 15 -11.44 92.34 11.36
N LYS A 16 -12.28 93.01 10.57
CA LYS A 16 -13.30 93.94 11.07
C LYS A 16 -14.33 93.24 11.96
N ILE A 17 -14.88 92.10 11.53
CA ILE A 17 -15.85 91.33 12.33
C ILE A 17 -15.23 90.87 13.66
N PHE A 18 -14.03 90.27 13.61
CA PHE A 18 -13.36 89.82 14.83
C PHE A 18 -13.02 90.96 15.79
N THR A 19 -12.65 92.12 15.27
CA THR A 19 -12.38 93.30 16.11
C THR A 19 -13.66 93.81 16.77
N ALA A 20 -14.78 93.82 16.04
CA ALA A 20 -16.09 94.21 16.58
C ALA A 20 -16.54 93.28 17.71
N VAL A 21 -16.48 91.96 17.47
CA VAL A 21 -16.84 90.93 18.47
C VAL A 21 -15.92 91.02 19.69
N THR A 22 -14.62 91.20 19.50
CA THR A 22 -13.68 91.35 20.62
C THR A 22 -14.02 92.59 21.44
N LYS A 23 -14.37 93.71 20.79
CA LYS A 23 -14.76 94.94 21.48
C LYS A 23 -16.04 94.76 22.29
N GLU A 24 -17.01 94.02 21.76
CA GLU A 24 -18.26 93.70 22.46
C GLU A 24 -18.01 92.87 23.73
N PHE A 25 -17.15 91.85 23.65
CA PHE A 25 -16.76 91.06 24.82
C PHE A 25 -16.00 91.87 25.87
N LEU A 26 -15.15 92.82 25.45
CA LEU A 26 -14.49 93.74 26.39
C LEU A 26 -15.51 94.67 27.08
N CYS A 27 -16.52 95.16 26.35
CA CYS A 27 -17.61 95.96 26.93
C CYS A 27 -18.47 95.17 27.92
N GLN A 28 -18.54 93.84 27.79
CA GLN A 28 -19.22 92.95 28.73
C GLN A 28 -18.35 92.58 29.95
N GLY A 29 -17.19 93.23 30.14
CA GLY A 29 -16.33 93.06 31.31
C GLY A 29 -15.37 91.86 31.24
N ILE A 30 -15.25 91.21 30.08
CA ILE A 30 -14.31 90.09 29.92
C ILE A 30 -12.89 90.63 29.73
N GLU A 31 -11.95 90.21 30.58
CA GLU A 31 -10.55 90.58 30.41
C GLU A 31 -9.90 89.91 29.18
N ILE A 32 -9.00 90.62 28.51
CA ILE A 32 -8.19 90.08 27.39
C ILE A 32 -7.44 88.79 27.77
N LYS A 33 -7.06 88.63 29.04
CA LYS A 33 -6.38 87.44 29.54
C LYS A 33 -7.26 86.19 29.43
N ASN A 34 -8.55 86.31 29.74
CA ASN A 34 -9.51 85.21 29.67
C ASN A 34 -9.74 84.77 28.21
N LEU A 35 -9.82 85.73 27.29
CA LEU A 35 -9.92 85.44 25.84
C LEU A 35 -8.68 84.69 25.32
N LYS A 36 -7.48 85.01 25.81
CA LYS A 36 -6.25 84.30 25.45
C LYS A 36 -6.19 82.89 26.04
N GLU A 37 -6.77 82.68 27.21
CA GLU A 37 -6.75 81.39 27.92
C GLU A 37 -7.68 80.36 27.26
N VAL A 38 -8.86 80.78 26.80
CA VAL A 38 -9.79 79.92 26.03
C VAL A 38 -9.16 79.41 24.73
N VAL A 39 -8.37 80.24 24.05
CA VAL A 39 -7.60 79.83 22.86
C VAL A 39 -6.50 78.82 23.21
N ARG A 40 -5.97 78.86 24.44
CA ARG A 40 -4.91 77.97 24.91
C ARG A 40 -5.44 76.58 25.27
N LEU A 41 -6.58 76.49 25.97
CA LEU A 41 -7.20 75.23 26.39
C LEU A 41 -7.67 74.38 25.19
N LYS A 42 -8.12 75.00 24.10
CA LYS A 42 -8.54 74.27 22.89
C LYS A 42 -7.36 73.70 22.09
N ASN A 43 -6.14 74.16 22.37
CA ASN A 43 -4.91 73.76 21.68
C ASN A 43 -4.13 72.66 22.42
N ASP A 44 -4.61 72.15 23.55
CA ASP A 44 -3.91 71.12 24.30
C ASP A 44 -4.09 69.73 23.65
N LYS A 45 -3.28 69.48 22.62
CA LYS A 45 -3.23 68.25 21.80
C LYS A 45 -2.87 66.99 22.61
N THR A 46 -2.52 67.12 23.88
CA THR A 46 -1.93 66.07 24.71
C THR A 46 -2.98 65.09 25.24
N TYR A 47 -4.17 65.58 25.61
CA TYR A 47 -5.23 64.76 26.21
C TYR A 47 -5.89 63.82 25.18
N ASN A 48 -6.23 64.33 23.98
CA ASN A 48 -6.81 63.51 22.91
C ASN A 48 -5.84 62.46 22.35
N LYS A 49 -4.52 62.70 22.44
CA LYS A 49 -3.51 61.79 21.88
C LYS A 49 -3.33 60.53 22.75
N LEU A 50 -3.43 60.65 24.08
CA LEU A 50 -3.32 59.51 25.00
C LEU A 50 -4.51 58.55 24.88
N THR A 51 -5.74 59.06 24.80
CA THR A 51 -6.95 58.23 24.67
C THR A 51 -7.02 57.50 23.34
N ILE A 52 -6.61 58.16 22.24
CA ILE A 52 -6.53 57.54 20.91
C ILE A 52 -5.43 56.45 20.88
N LEU A 53 -4.30 56.68 21.55
CA LEU A 53 -3.22 55.70 21.64
C LEU A 53 -3.65 54.45 22.44
N HIS A 54 -4.28 54.63 23.60
CA HIS A 54 -4.81 53.52 24.40
C HIS A 54 -5.89 52.73 23.65
N LEU A 55 -6.80 53.40 22.93
CA LEU A 55 -7.82 52.73 22.13
C LEU A 55 -7.21 51.97 20.94
N SER A 56 -6.14 52.50 20.33
CA SER A 56 -5.40 51.83 19.25
C SER A 56 -4.65 50.58 19.75
N ILE A 57 -4.01 50.67 20.92
CA ILE A 57 -3.32 49.53 21.54
C ILE A 57 -4.34 48.45 21.92
N TYR A 58 -5.46 48.82 22.56
CA TYR A 58 -6.52 47.88 22.92
C TYR A 58 -7.12 47.16 21.71
N LYS A 59 -7.38 47.89 20.61
CA LYS A 59 -7.83 47.29 19.34
C LYS A 59 -6.80 46.32 18.75
N LYS A 60 -5.50 46.63 18.82
CA LYS A 60 -4.43 45.73 18.37
C LYS A 60 -4.30 44.49 19.26
N CYS A 61 -4.46 44.63 20.57
CA CYS A 61 -4.48 43.51 21.51
C CYS A 61 -5.69 42.59 21.27
N ILE A 62 -6.88 43.14 21.08
CA ILE A 62 -8.07 42.33 20.73
C ILE A 62 -7.86 41.61 19.40
N LEU A 63 -7.36 42.31 18.38
CA LEU A 63 -7.15 41.72 17.06
C LEU A 63 -6.13 40.58 17.11
N THR A 64 -5.05 40.74 17.88
CA THR A 64 -4.03 39.69 18.05
C THR A 64 -4.57 38.47 18.81
N ILE A 65 -5.39 38.67 19.85
CA ILE A 65 -6.05 37.58 20.58
C ILE A 65 -7.03 36.84 19.66
N LEU A 66 -7.88 37.58 18.93
CA LEU A 66 -8.82 36.98 17.98
C LEU A 66 -8.10 36.22 16.86
N LEU A 67 -7.02 36.77 16.32
CA LEU A 67 -6.23 36.11 15.29
C LEU A 67 -5.58 34.83 15.84
N SER A 68 -5.02 34.87 17.05
CA SER A 68 -4.48 33.68 17.72
C SER A 68 -5.55 32.61 17.95
N PHE A 69 -6.77 33.00 18.32
CA PHE A 69 -7.88 32.08 18.52
C PHE A 69 -8.34 31.44 17.21
N ILE A 70 -8.47 32.23 16.14
CA ILE A 70 -8.80 31.74 14.79
C ILE A 70 -7.72 30.78 14.29
N ILE A 71 -6.45 31.13 14.46
CA ILE A 71 -5.32 30.28 14.09
C ILE A 71 -5.35 28.96 14.86
N SER A 72 -5.60 29.01 16.17
CA SER A 72 -5.73 27.81 17.00
C SER A 72 -6.88 26.91 16.57
N ILE A 73 -8.04 27.47 16.25
CA ILE A 73 -9.19 26.72 15.71
C ILE A 73 -8.84 26.09 14.37
N PHE A 74 -8.17 26.83 13.48
CA PHE A 74 -7.75 26.31 12.18
C PHE A 74 -6.80 25.13 12.33
N PHE A 75 -5.77 25.24 13.17
CA PHE A 75 -4.83 24.14 13.43
C PHE A 75 -5.50 22.95 14.13
N TYR A 76 -6.42 23.18 15.07
CA TYR A 76 -7.19 22.11 15.70
C TYR A 76 -8.04 21.34 14.69
N ASN A 77 -8.76 22.04 13.81
CA ASN A 77 -9.56 21.40 12.75
C ASN A 77 -8.67 20.70 11.72
N LEU A 78 -7.52 21.26 11.37
CA LEU A 78 -6.56 20.60 10.47
C LEU A 78 -6.00 19.32 11.09
N SER A 79 -5.63 19.35 12.38
CA SER A 79 -5.15 18.19 13.12
C SER A 79 -6.25 17.14 13.27
N LEU A 80 -7.48 17.55 13.59
CA LEU A 80 -8.62 16.65 13.73
C LEU A 80 -8.95 15.99 12.40
N ASN A 81 -8.99 16.77 11.31
CA ASN A 81 -9.17 16.22 9.96
C ASN A 81 -8.05 15.26 9.59
N PHE A 82 -6.78 15.60 9.85
CA PHE A 82 -5.66 14.70 9.58
C PHE A 82 -5.79 13.38 10.36
N SER A 83 -6.15 13.43 11.65
CA SER A 83 -6.34 12.23 12.47
C SER A 83 -7.55 11.41 12.03
N ILE A 84 -8.66 12.05 11.67
CA ILE A 84 -9.85 11.40 11.11
C ILE A 84 -9.47 10.72 9.79
N HIS A 85 -8.86 11.43 8.84
CA HIS A 85 -8.39 10.85 7.58
C HIS A 85 -7.42 9.68 7.81
N PHE A 86 -6.45 9.83 8.72
CA PHE A 86 -5.49 8.76 9.03
C PHE A 86 -6.18 7.51 9.58
N VAL A 87 -7.20 7.66 10.44
CA VAL A 87 -7.93 6.53 11.04
C VAL A 87 -8.94 5.92 10.06
N PHE A 88 -9.65 6.73 9.28
CA PHE A 88 -10.71 6.25 8.39
C PHE A 88 -10.20 5.79 7.02
N GLU A 89 -9.05 6.27 6.54
CA GLU A 89 -8.44 5.77 5.29
C GLU A 89 -7.64 4.49 5.49
N LYS A 90 -7.19 4.21 6.72
CA LYS A 90 -6.47 2.97 7.02
C LYS A 90 -7.47 1.87 7.36
N ARG A 91 -7.62 0.88 6.46
CA ARG A 91 -8.44 -0.32 6.70
C ARG A 91 -8.05 -1.07 7.99
N CYS A 92 -6.78 -1.01 8.41
CA CYS A 92 -6.28 -1.64 9.64
C CYS A 92 -5.31 -0.72 10.40
N PHE A 93 -5.46 -0.59 11.73
CA PHE A 93 -4.54 0.16 12.60
C PHE A 93 -3.18 -0.55 12.76
N ILE A 94 -3.19 -1.88 12.86
CA ILE A 94 -2.00 -2.72 12.81
C ILE A 94 -2.00 -3.43 11.44
N PRO A 95 -0.96 -3.25 10.61
CA PRO A 95 -0.88 -3.99 9.36
C PRO A 95 -0.73 -5.48 9.67
N ASN A 96 -1.53 -6.30 9.00
CA ASN A 96 -1.49 -7.76 9.15
C ASN A 96 -0.22 -8.32 8.49
N ASN A 97 0.91 -8.10 9.15
CA ASN A 97 2.25 -8.48 8.71
C ASN A 97 2.63 -9.86 9.28
N TYR A 98 3.61 -10.53 8.68
CA TYR A 98 4.00 -11.91 9.03
C TYR A 98 4.11 -12.17 10.54
N PHE A 99 4.63 -11.25 11.35
CA PHE A 99 4.69 -11.46 12.80
C PHE A 99 3.30 -11.62 13.41
N VAL A 100 2.34 -10.78 13.02
CA VAL A 100 0.95 -10.87 13.50
C VAL A 100 0.35 -12.22 13.11
N TRP A 101 0.55 -12.68 11.88
CA TRP A 101 0.04 -13.98 11.44
C TRP A 101 0.67 -15.13 12.25
N GLU A 102 1.98 -15.12 12.47
CA GLU A 102 2.67 -16.16 13.25
C GLU A 102 2.23 -16.17 14.72
N PHE A 103 2.05 -15.00 15.35
CA PHE A 103 1.60 -14.92 16.75
C PHE A 103 0.12 -15.27 16.94
N THR A 104 -0.70 -15.07 15.91
CA THR A 104 -2.16 -15.34 15.98
C THR A 104 -2.54 -16.69 15.37
N ARG A 105 -1.59 -17.39 14.73
CA ARG A 105 -1.81 -18.73 14.19
C ARG A 105 -2.23 -19.69 15.31
N PRO A 106 -3.24 -20.55 15.10
CA PRO A 106 -3.58 -21.59 16.06
C PRO A 106 -2.43 -22.58 16.24
N VAL A 107 -2.27 -23.09 17.46
CA VAL A 107 -1.30 -24.14 17.78
C VAL A 107 -1.65 -25.39 16.98
N SER A 108 -0.69 -25.94 16.23
CA SER A 108 -0.90 -27.14 15.42
C SER A 108 -0.95 -28.40 16.28
N ASN A 109 -1.84 -29.32 15.92
CA ASN A 109 -1.75 -30.70 16.37
C ASN A 109 -0.68 -31.43 15.56
N CYS A 110 0.37 -31.95 16.20
CA CYS A 110 1.50 -32.63 15.57
C CYS A 110 1.18 -33.99 14.90
N ASP A 111 -0.07 -34.46 14.95
CA ASP A 111 -0.49 -35.70 14.28
C ASP A 111 -0.26 -35.68 12.77
N TYR A 112 -0.31 -34.50 12.13
CA TYR A 112 -0.08 -34.34 10.70
C TYR A 112 1.33 -34.74 10.24
N CYS A 113 2.32 -34.62 11.12
CA CYS A 113 3.74 -34.86 10.82
C CYS A 113 4.31 -36.07 11.54
N ARG A 114 3.58 -36.68 12.48
CA ARG A 114 4.07 -37.83 13.26
C ARG A 114 4.39 -39.01 12.34
N GLY A 115 5.63 -39.49 12.42
CA GLY A 115 6.12 -40.60 11.59
C GLY A 115 6.37 -40.23 10.12
N VAL A 116 6.24 -38.96 9.74
CA VAL A 116 6.55 -38.47 8.39
C VAL A 116 8.03 -38.11 8.33
N ILE A 117 8.82 -38.96 7.66
CA ILE A 117 10.27 -38.77 7.50
C ILE A 117 10.66 -38.24 6.11
N ASN A 118 9.78 -38.39 5.12
CA ASN A 118 9.97 -37.93 3.75
C ASN A 118 8.61 -37.79 3.05
N ALA A 119 8.60 -37.14 1.88
CA ALA A 119 7.41 -37.09 1.02
C ALA A 119 7.07 -38.48 0.47
N LEU A 120 5.77 -38.79 0.40
CA LEU A 120 5.28 -40.02 -0.23
C LEU A 120 5.41 -39.88 -1.75
N ILE A 121 6.16 -40.78 -2.38
CA ILE A 121 6.36 -40.78 -3.84
C ILE A 121 5.44 -41.82 -4.45
N MET A 122 4.59 -41.38 -5.37
CA MET A 122 3.66 -42.25 -6.10
C MET A 122 3.80 -42.07 -7.60
N ASN A 123 3.52 -43.14 -8.35
CA ASN A 123 3.61 -43.17 -9.80
C ASN A 123 2.25 -43.59 -10.37
N ASN A 124 1.77 -42.90 -11.40
CA ASN A 124 0.59 -43.31 -12.18
C ASN A 124 -0.65 -43.65 -11.33
N LEU A 125 -1.05 -42.68 -10.49
CA LEU A 125 -2.07 -42.84 -9.46
C LEU A 125 -3.49 -42.66 -10.03
N THR A 126 -4.42 -43.55 -9.68
CA THR A 126 -5.86 -43.34 -9.98
C THR A 126 -6.54 -42.48 -8.91
N ARG A 127 -7.78 -42.04 -9.18
CA ARG A 127 -8.55 -41.26 -8.20
C ARG A 127 -8.88 -42.08 -6.95
N GLU A 128 -9.20 -43.35 -7.13
CA GLU A 128 -9.57 -44.28 -6.06
C GLU A 128 -8.37 -44.56 -5.13
N GLU A 129 -7.17 -44.69 -5.71
CA GLU A 129 -5.93 -44.84 -4.96
C GLU A 129 -5.54 -43.55 -4.21
N PHE A 130 -5.86 -42.38 -4.77
CA PHE A 130 -5.59 -41.09 -4.16
C PHE A 130 -6.61 -40.70 -3.08
N ALA A 131 -7.86 -41.16 -3.17
CA ALA A 131 -8.96 -40.74 -2.29
C ALA A 131 -8.63 -40.76 -0.78
N PRO A 132 -7.93 -41.77 -0.23
CA PRO A 132 -7.54 -41.78 1.19
C PRO A 132 -6.55 -40.66 1.58
N TYR A 133 -5.84 -40.09 0.61
CA TYR A 133 -4.83 -39.07 0.79
C TYR A 133 -5.28 -37.66 0.37
N ALA A 134 -6.39 -37.56 -0.36
CA ALA A 134 -6.82 -36.34 -1.04
C ALA A 134 -6.86 -35.11 -0.14
N TYR A 135 -7.23 -35.31 1.13
CA TYR A 135 -7.33 -34.25 2.14
C TYR A 135 -6.37 -34.45 3.31
N SER A 136 -5.32 -35.24 3.10
CA SER A 136 -4.27 -35.45 4.10
C SER A 136 -3.22 -34.34 4.02
N SER A 137 -2.66 -33.96 5.17
CA SER A 137 -1.56 -32.98 5.23
C SER A 137 -0.18 -33.62 5.01
N LYS A 138 -0.11 -34.84 4.45
CA LYS A 138 1.17 -35.51 4.19
C LYS A 138 1.79 -34.95 2.92
N PRO A 139 3.09 -34.60 2.90
CA PRO A 139 3.77 -34.18 1.69
C PRO A 139 3.84 -35.33 0.68
N MET A 140 3.48 -35.08 -0.59
CA MET A 140 3.37 -36.11 -1.62
C MET A 140 3.92 -35.61 -2.96
N ILE A 141 4.49 -36.53 -3.74
CA ILE A 141 4.99 -36.28 -5.09
C ILE A 141 4.40 -37.33 -6.02
N ILE A 142 3.63 -36.87 -7.01
CA ILE A 142 3.05 -37.72 -8.03
C ILE A 142 3.88 -37.57 -9.29
N LYS A 143 4.66 -38.60 -9.59
CA LYS A 143 5.66 -38.56 -10.66
C LYS A 143 4.98 -38.50 -12.03
N ASN A 144 5.50 -37.64 -12.91
CA ASN A 144 5.04 -37.47 -14.29
C ASN A 144 3.55 -37.13 -14.48
N ALA A 145 2.82 -36.72 -13.44
CA ALA A 145 1.39 -36.47 -13.53
C ALA A 145 1.00 -35.25 -14.40
N ALA A 146 1.91 -34.30 -14.59
CA ALA A 146 1.77 -33.14 -15.46
C ALA A 146 2.45 -33.31 -16.83
N ARG A 147 3.02 -34.49 -17.13
CA ARG A 147 3.85 -34.71 -18.33
C ARG A 147 3.08 -34.53 -19.64
N THR A 148 1.78 -34.76 -19.64
CA THR A 148 0.90 -34.61 -20.81
C THR A 148 0.44 -33.17 -21.04
N TRP A 149 0.65 -32.26 -20.09
CA TRP A 149 0.20 -30.88 -20.22
C TRP A 149 1.00 -30.14 -21.29
N LYS A 150 0.27 -29.52 -22.23
CA LYS A 150 0.84 -28.68 -23.30
C LYS A 150 1.55 -27.44 -22.74
N ALA A 151 1.21 -27.03 -21.51
CA ALA A 151 1.80 -25.90 -20.80
C ALA A 151 3.33 -26.01 -20.70
N SER A 152 3.89 -27.21 -20.54
CA SER A 152 5.34 -27.44 -20.51
C SER A 152 6.07 -26.96 -21.77
N LYS A 153 5.37 -26.94 -22.93
CA LYS A 153 5.92 -26.49 -24.22
C LYS A 153 5.51 -25.05 -24.56
N MET A 154 4.36 -24.59 -24.06
CA MET A 154 3.80 -23.30 -24.41
C MET A 154 4.22 -22.18 -23.44
N PHE A 155 4.20 -22.45 -22.14
CA PHE A 155 4.38 -21.41 -21.14
C PHE A 155 5.85 -21.01 -21.06
N ASN A 156 6.09 -19.72 -21.24
CA ASN A 156 7.37 -19.04 -21.11
C ASN A 156 7.10 -17.53 -20.97
N LEU A 157 8.13 -16.74 -20.69
CA LEU A 157 7.99 -15.28 -20.51
C LEU A 157 7.33 -14.59 -21.70
N ASN A 158 7.61 -15.02 -22.94
CA ASN A 158 7.03 -14.43 -24.14
C ASN A 158 5.52 -14.75 -24.26
N PHE A 159 5.11 -15.97 -23.93
CA PHE A 159 3.69 -16.33 -23.87
C PHE A 159 2.95 -15.46 -22.86
N PHE A 160 3.48 -15.34 -21.64
CA PHE A 160 2.83 -14.53 -20.60
C PHE A 160 2.79 -13.05 -20.96
N ASN A 161 3.88 -12.50 -21.49
CA ASN A 161 3.91 -11.12 -21.96
C ASN A 161 2.82 -10.86 -23.01
N ASN A 162 2.77 -11.68 -24.07
CA ASN A 162 1.75 -11.52 -25.11
C ASN A 162 0.32 -11.68 -24.58
N LEU A 163 0.10 -12.60 -23.64
CA LEU A 163 -1.21 -12.81 -23.03
C LEU A 163 -1.67 -11.57 -22.26
N TYR A 164 -0.82 -11.05 -21.38
CA TYR A 164 -1.15 -9.89 -20.54
C TYR A 164 -1.25 -8.58 -21.33
N GLU A 165 -0.45 -8.39 -22.37
CA GLU A 165 -0.56 -7.22 -23.25
C GLU A 165 -1.82 -7.28 -24.14
N SER A 166 -2.38 -8.48 -24.37
CA SER A 166 -3.56 -8.66 -25.24
C SER A 166 -4.91 -8.48 -24.54
N ILE A 167 -4.92 -8.37 -23.21
CA ILE A 167 -6.14 -8.35 -22.40
C ILE A 167 -6.14 -7.08 -21.53
N ASP A 168 -7.08 -6.19 -21.80
CA ASP A 168 -7.30 -4.99 -21.00
C ASP A 168 -7.64 -5.38 -19.55
N GLY A 169 -7.04 -4.70 -18.57
CA GLY A 169 -7.27 -4.98 -17.14
C GLY A 169 -6.46 -6.16 -16.58
N ALA A 170 -5.67 -6.87 -17.40
CA ALA A 170 -4.93 -8.04 -16.93
C ALA A 170 -3.86 -7.69 -15.89
N TYR A 171 -3.12 -6.59 -16.06
CA TYR A 171 -2.11 -6.16 -15.09
C TYR A 171 -2.76 -5.56 -13.84
N GLU A 172 -3.78 -4.73 -14.03
CA GLU A 172 -4.55 -4.08 -12.98
C GLU A 172 -5.16 -5.11 -12.02
N SER A 173 -5.66 -6.24 -12.57
CA SER A 173 -6.16 -7.34 -11.74
C SER A 173 -5.12 -7.85 -10.74
N ILE A 174 -3.83 -7.87 -11.10
CA ILE A 174 -2.74 -8.33 -10.23
C ILE A 174 -2.40 -7.30 -9.15
N GLU A 175 -2.48 -6.02 -9.50
CA GLU A 175 -2.09 -4.91 -8.64
C GLU A 175 -3.18 -4.56 -7.62
N ASP A 176 -4.45 -4.61 -8.03
CA ASP A 176 -5.58 -4.14 -7.23
C ASP A 176 -6.34 -5.26 -6.50
N GLU A 177 -6.43 -6.46 -7.10
CA GLU A 177 -7.27 -7.55 -6.58
C GLU A 177 -6.48 -8.81 -6.20
N CYS A 178 -5.43 -9.11 -6.97
CA CYS A 178 -4.58 -10.28 -6.81
C CYS A 178 -3.26 -9.95 -6.09
N GLN A 179 -2.25 -10.80 -6.29
CA GLN A 179 -0.99 -10.70 -5.58
C GLN A 179 0.18 -10.97 -6.51
N PHE A 180 1.15 -10.05 -6.51
CA PHE A 180 2.50 -10.28 -7.02
C PHE A 180 3.45 -10.69 -5.88
N LEU A 181 4.26 -11.72 -6.12
CA LEU A 181 5.17 -12.34 -5.15
C LEU A 181 6.61 -12.17 -5.63
N HIS A 182 7.30 -11.17 -5.11
CA HIS A 182 8.59 -10.69 -5.63
C HIS A 182 9.84 -11.42 -5.06
N PHE A 183 9.72 -12.68 -4.63
CA PHE A 183 10.73 -13.47 -3.88
C PHE A 183 12.21 -13.10 -4.15
N LYS A 184 12.83 -12.33 -3.24
CA LYS A 184 14.24 -11.89 -3.33
C LYS A 184 14.65 -11.32 -4.71
N SER A 185 13.69 -10.76 -5.45
CA SER A 185 13.91 -10.08 -6.71
C SER A 185 13.81 -8.57 -6.54
N ASN A 186 14.40 -7.83 -7.48
CA ASN A 186 14.27 -6.37 -7.54
C ASN A 186 13.00 -5.91 -8.29
N PHE A 187 12.10 -6.85 -8.64
CA PHE A 187 10.87 -6.54 -9.34
C PHE A 187 9.78 -6.18 -8.33
N SER A 188 8.99 -5.16 -8.63
CA SER A 188 7.82 -4.78 -7.83
C SER A 188 6.51 -5.07 -8.53
N LEU A 189 6.52 -5.21 -9.86
CA LEU A 189 5.33 -5.38 -10.70
C LEU A 189 5.55 -6.50 -11.70
N LEU A 190 4.46 -7.21 -12.04
CA LEU A 190 4.49 -8.27 -13.05
C LEU A 190 4.95 -7.74 -14.43
N LYS A 191 4.51 -6.54 -14.80
CA LYS A 191 4.90 -5.91 -16.08
C LYS A 191 6.42 -5.76 -16.23
N GLN A 192 7.14 -5.45 -15.15
CA GLN A 192 8.61 -5.36 -15.16
C GLN A 192 9.26 -6.72 -15.46
N VAL A 193 8.66 -7.80 -14.98
CA VAL A 193 9.13 -9.16 -15.24
C VAL A 193 8.87 -9.53 -16.70
N LEU A 194 7.67 -9.29 -17.20
CA LEU A 194 7.27 -9.71 -18.56
C LEU A 194 7.95 -8.90 -19.67
N THR A 195 8.39 -7.68 -19.36
CA THR A 195 9.10 -6.79 -20.30
C THR A 195 10.62 -6.78 -20.11
N MET A 196 11.18 -7.64 -19.25
CA MET A 196 12.61 -7.66 -19.00
C MET A 196 13.43 -8.01 -20.25
N SER A 197 14.66 -7.49 -20.34
CA SER A 197 15.55 -7.80 -21.45
C SER A 197 15.90 -9.29 -21.53
N LYS A 198 16.19 -9.81 -22.73
CA LYS A 198 16.63 -11.21 -22.92
C LYS A 198 17.86 -11.56 -22.06
N GLN A 199 18.76 -10.60 -21.84
CA GLN A 199 19.94 -10.80 -20.99
C GLN A 199 19.57 -11.00 -19.52
N GLN A 200 18.61 -10.23 -19.00
CA GLN A 200 18.08 -10.42 -17.64
C GLN A 200 17.29 -11.72 -17.52
N ALA A 201 16.46 -12.04 -18.52
CA ALA A 201 15.62 -13.24 -18.54
C ALA A 201 16.43 -14.55 -18.56
N SER A 202 17.58 -14.56 -19.23
CA SER A 202 18.43 -15.75 -19.35
C SER A 202 19.34 -15.98 -18.14
N ASN A 203 19.39 -15.04 -17.18
CA ASN A 203 20.34 -15.04 -16.05
C ASN A 203 21.78 -15.42 -16.51
N TYR A 204 22.15 -15.02 -17.72
CA TYR A 204 23.28 -15.61 -18.47
C TYR A 204 24.64 -15.52 -17.75
N LEU A 205 24.78 -14.58 -16.81
CA LEU A 205 26.02 -14.35 -16.06
C LEU A 205 25.96 -14.84 -14.60
N ASN A 206 24.86 -15.44 -14.14
CA ASN A 206 24.62 -15.82 -12.72
C ASN A 206 24.84 -14.70 -11.69
N LYS A 207 24.92 -13.43 -12.11
CA LYS A 207 25.20 -12.31 -11.21
C LYS A 207 23.97 -11.81 -10.47
N ASN A 208 22.78 -11.96 -11.07
CA ASN A 208 21.53 -11.42 -10.55
C ASN A 208 20.37 -12.44 -10.77
N PRO A 209 20.35 -13.57 -10.03
CA PRO A 209 19.21 -14.46 -10.08
C PRO A 209 17.94 -13.73 -9.65
N TRP A 210 16.81 -14.15 -10.21
CA TRP A 210 15.51 -13.63 -9.86
C TRP A 210 14.51 -14.78 -9.79
N TYR A 211 13.57 -14.67 -8.87
CA TYR A 211 12.45 -15.60 -8.76
C TYR A 211 11.21 -14.80 -8.40
N VAL A 212 10.11 -15.06 -9.10
CA VAL A 212 8.85 -14.38 -8.85
C VAL A 212 7.70 -15.35 -8.95
N GLY A 213 6.59 -14.99 -8.34
CA GLY A 213 5.31 -15.59 -8.64
C GLY A 213 4.21 -14.55 -8.71
N TRP A 214 3.06 -14.95 -9.23
CA TRP A 214 1.87 -14.11 -9.22
C TRP A 214 0.61 -14.96 -9.24
N LYS A 215 -0.44 -14.46 -8.58
CA LYS A 215 -1.77 -15.03 -8.59
C LYS A 215 -2.54 -14.50 -9.80
N ASN A 216 -3.05 -15.38 -10.65
CA ASN A 216 -3.95 -15.03 -11.74
C ASN A 216 -5.40 -15.11 -11.24
N CYS A 217 -6.14 -14.00 -11.31
CA CYS A 217 -7.60 -13.95 -11.06
C CYS A 217 -8.39 -13.38 -12.23
N HIS A 218 -7.76 -12.79 -13.25
CA HIS A 218 -8.46 -12.26 -14.41
C HIS A 218 -9.13 -13.40 -15.21
N PRO A 219 -10.46 -13.42 -15.38
CA PRO A 219 -11.17 -14.56 -15.99
C PRO A 219 -10.67 -14.90 -17.41
N GLN A 220 -10.43 -13.89 -18.25
CA GLN A 220 -9.97 -14.12 -19.62
C GLN A 220 -8.53 -14.68 -19.68
N VAL A 221 -7.66 -14.27 -18.75
CA VAL A 221 -6.28 -14.80 -18.65
C VAL A 221 -6.35 -16.28 -18.29
N LEU A 222 -7.18 -16.61 -17.29
CA LEU A 222 -7.40 -17.98 -16.83
C LEU A 222 -8.00 -18.87 -17.93
N ASP A 223 -8.98 -18.37 -18.70
CA ASP A 223 -9.59 -19.11 -19.79
C ASP A 223 -8.61 -19.43 -20.92
N VAL A 224 -7.66 -18.54 -21.20
CA VAL A 224 -6.58 -18.84 -22.16
C VAL A 224 -5.62 -19.87 -21.56
N MET A 225 -5.20 -19.70 -20.31
CA MET A 225 -4.23 -20.60 -19.66
C MET A 225 -4.75 -22.04 -19.54
N LYS A 226 -6.03 -22.23 -19.19
CA LYS A 226 -6.66 -23.56 -19.04
C LYS A 226 -6.67 -24.40 -20.32
N LYS A 227 -6.41 -23.81 -21.48
CA LYS A 227 -6.27 -24.56 -22.75
C LYS A 227 -4.99 -25.41 -22.79
N TYR A 228 -4.05 -25.17 -21.89
CA TYR A 228 -2.71 -25.76 -21.92
C TYR A 228 -2.41 -26.73 -20.77
N TYR A 229 -3.21 -26.73 -19.71
CA TYR A 229 -3.05 -27.63 -18.58
C TYR A 229 -4.44 -28.04 -18.06
N ASP A 230 -4.50 -29.20 -17.41
CA ASP A 230 -5.71 -29.71 -16.80
C ASP A 230 -5.55 -29.75 -15.28
N SER A 231 -6.65 -29.88 -14.55
CA SER A 231 -6.59 -30.27 -13.15
C SER A 231 -5.92 -31.64 -13.01
N PRO A 232 -5.13 -31.90 -11.95
CA PRO A 232 -4.49 -33.20 -11.78
C PRO A 232 -5.51 -34.34 -11.82
N HIS A 233 -5.29 -35.31 -12.71
CA HIS A 233 -6.27 -36.36 -13.05
C HIS A 233 -6.64 -37.27 -11.88
N PHE A 234 -5.78 -37.34 -10.86
CA PHE A 234 -5.96 -38.14 -9.66
C PHE A 234 -6.81 -37.44 -8.58
N LEU A 235 -7.15 -36.15 -8.73
CA LEU A 235 -8.01 -35.47 -7.75
C LEU A 235 -9.44 -36.07 -7.76
N PRO A 236 -10.16 -36.08 -6.62
CA PRO A 236 -11.57 -36.46 -6.57
C PRO A 236 -12.44 -35.72 -7.60
N LEU A 237 -13.52 -36.34 -8.09
CA LEU A 237 -14.39 -35.75 -9.13
C LEU A 237 -15.18 -34.53 -8.65
N ASP A 238 -15.51 -34.52 -7.36
CA ASP A 238 -16.23 -33.48 -6.64
C ASP A 238 -15.30 -32.40 -6.08
N THR A 239 -14.00 -32.46 -6.38
CA THR A 239 -13.03 -31.46 -5.95
C THR A 239 -13.39 -30.08 -6.48
N GLU A 240 -13.49 -29.10 -5.59
CA GLU A 240 -13.72 -27.72 -5.98
C GLU A 240 -12.38 -27.00 -6.23
N ILE A 241 -12.19 -26.55 -7.46
CA ILE A 241 -10.99 -25.82 -7.88
C ILE A 241 -11.37 -24.36 -8.10
N PRO A 242 -10.75 -23.41 -7.40
CA PRO A 242 -11.10 -22.00 -7.55
C PRO A 242 -10.72 -21.52 -8.95
N GLN A 243 -11.40 -20.46 -9.38
CA GLN A 243 -11.10 -19.73 -10.62
C GLN A 243 -9.86 -18.84 -10.44
N THR A 244 -8.77 -19.41 -9.93
CA THR A 244 -7.48 -18.75 -9.75
C THR A 244 -6.37 -19.78 -9.85
N ASN A 245 -5.20 -19.36 -10.33
CA ASN A 245 -3.98 -20.18 -10.29
C ASN A 245 -2.78 -19.28 -9.99
N TYR A 246 -1.63 -19.88 -9.68
CA TYR A 246 -0.38 -19.17 -9.49
C TYR A 246 0.64 -19.67 -10.51
N ILE A 247 1.45 -18.75 -11.02
CA ILE A 247 2.67 -19.08 -11.74
C ILE A 247 3.85 -18.72 -10.85
N PHE A 248 4.85 -19.60 -10.82
CA PHE A 248 6.15 -19.26 -10.26
C PHE A 248 7.25 -19.54 -11.27
N ILE A 249 8.15 -18.59 -11.47
CA ILE A 249 9.18 -18.66 -12.50
C ILE A 249 10.46 -17.95 -12.06
N GLY A 250 11.61 -18.53 -12.42
CA GLY A 250 12.92 -17.90 -12.20
C GLY A 250 14.04 -18.91 -11.91
N TYR A 251 15.08 -18.44 -11.22
CA TYR A 251 16.35 -19.14 -11.00
C TYR A 251 16.80 -19.10 -9.53
N ASP A 252 17.73 -19.98 -9.19
CA ASP A 252 18.48 -20.04 -7.93
C ASP A 252 17.60 -20.14 -6.67
N GLN A 253 17.40 -19.06 -5.92
CA GLN A 253 16.60 -19.07 -4.69
C GLN A 253 15.12 -18.86 -5.00
N GLY A 254 14.30 -19.86 -4.64
CA GLY A 254 12.85 -19.77 -4.74
C GLY A 254 12.22 -19.05 -3.56
N ALA A 255 11.06 -19.52 -3.11
CA ALA A 255 10.42 -19.04 -1.89
C ALA A 255 11.26 -19.35 -0.64
N ASN A 256 11.35 -18.37 0.27
CA ASN A 256 11.95 -18.54 1.59
C ASN A 256 11.08 -19.43 2.48
N MET A 257 11.60 -19.87 3.64
CA MET A 257 10.83 -20.68 4.58
C MET A 257 9.62 -19.92 5.13
N HIS A 258 8.41 -20.38 4.82
CA HIS A 258 7.16 -19.74 5.25
C HIS A 258 5.99 -20.75 5.32
N LEU A 259 4.89 -20.33 5.93
CA LEU A 259 3.58 -20.94 5.79
C LEU A 259 2.75 -20.11 4.80
N ASP A 260 1.84 -20.77 4.10
CA ASP A 260 0.81 -20.08 3.34
C ASP A 260 -0.45 -19.91 4.17
N TYR A 261 -1.06 -18.76 4.01
CA TYR A 261 -2.32 -18.43 4.66
C TYR A 261 -3.46 -18.46 3.66
N ILE A 262 -3.73 -19.66 3.16
CA ILE A 262 -4.75 -19.98 2.17
C ILE A 262 -5.83 -20.89 2.78
N PRO A 263 -7.07 -20.84 2.28
CA PRO A 263 -8.16 -21.64 2.84
C PRO A 263 -8.07 -23.14 2.51
N ARG A 264 -7.47 -23.49 1.37
CA ARG A 264 -7.52 -24.83 0.78
C ARG A 264 -6.15 -25.49 0.65
N LEU A 265 -6.13 -26.78 0.35
CA LEU A 265 -4.90 -27.49 0.00
C LEU A 265 -4.41 -27.02 -1.37
N MET A 266 -3.13 -27.22 -1.67
CA MET A 266 -2.58 -26.86 -2.97
C MET A 266 -1.85 -28.02 -3.64
N TRP A 267 -1.88 -27.99 -4.96
CA TRP A 267 -0.98 -28.77 -5.81
C TRP A 267 -0.12 -27.81 -6.64
N GLN A 268 1.13 -28.19 -6.91
CA GLN A 268 2.01 -27.47 -7.83
C GLN A 268 2.60 -28.45 -8.87
N GLY A 269 2.32 -28.20 -10.14
CA GLY A 269 2.92 -28.91 -11.27
C GLY A 269 4.21 -28.25 -11.72
N GLN A 270 5.28 -29.03 -11.83
CA GLN A 270 6.58 -28.57 -12.32
C GLN A 270 6.62 -28.65 -13.84
N LEU A 271 6.55 -27.50 -14.53
CA LEU A 271 6.48 -27.44 -15.99
C LEU A 271 7.84 -27.41 -16.67
N ALA A 272 8.85 -26.81 -16.02
CA ALA A 272 10.23 -26.79 -16.49
C ALA A 272 11.20 -26.71 -15.31
N GLY A 273 12.41 -27.26 -15.46
CA GLY A 273 13.46 -27.25 -14.45
C GLY A 273 13.20 -28.21 -13.29
N LYS A 274 13.99 -28.04 -12.23
CA LYS A 274 14.01 -28.90 -11.04
C LYS A 274 14.04 -28.06 -9.77
N LYS A 275 13.22 -28.43 -8.80
CA LYS A 275 13.06 -27.71 -7.54
C LYS A 275 13.29 -28.65 -6.35
N ILE A 276 14.12 -28.22 -5.41
CA ILE A 276 14.26 -28.86 -4.10
C ILE A 276 13.32 -28.13 -3.15
N TRP A 277 12.44 -28.89 -2.51
CA TRP A 277 11.59 -28.42 -1.43
C TRP A 277 12.24 -28.80 -0.11
N SER A 278 12.37 -27.82 0.77
CA SER A 278 12.76 -28.04 2.17
C SER A 278 11.53 -27.81 3.03
N VAL A 279 11.10 -28.82 3.77
CA VAL A 279 9.91 -28.73 4.62
C VAL A 279 10.27 -28.91 6.08
N ALA A 280 9.54 -28.20 6.94
CA ALA A 280 9.72 -28.24 8.38
C ALA A 280 8.35 -28.26 9.08
N PRO A 281 8.22 -28.98 10.21
CA PRO A 281 7.03 -28.90 11.02
C PRO A 281 6.89 -27.50 11.64
N THR A 282 5.74 -27.22 12.25
CA THR A 282 5.59 -26.01 13.06
C THR A 282 6.47 -26.08 14.31
N PRO A 283 6.92 -24.94 14.88
CA PRO A 283 7.86 -24.91 15.99
C PRO A 283 7.43 -25.74 17.21
N GLU A 284 6.13 -25.74 17.53
CA GLU A 284 5.56 -26.54 18.62
C GLU A 284 5.71 -28.06 18.42
N CYS A 285 5.98 -28.51 17.19
CA CYS A 285 6.13 -29.91 16.81
C CYS A 285 7.58 -30.34 16.54
N ASP A 286 8.59 -29.48 16.74
CA ASP A 286 10.02 -29.76 16.48
C ASP A 286 10.58 -30.94 17.30
N SER A 287 9.99 -31.21 18.47
CA SER A 287 10.36 -32.34 19.33
C SER A 287 9.85 -33.68 18.79
N VAL A 288 8.74 -33.67 18.05
CA VAL A 288 8.04 -34.88 17.53
C VAL A 288 8.44 -35.16 16.09
N CYS A 289 8.57 -34.12 15.28
CA CYS A 289 8.73 -34.18 13.85
C CYS A 289 10.09 -33.62 13.42
N LYS A 290 10.53 -33.96 12.20
CA LYS A 290 11.83 -33.54 11.69
C LYS A 290 11.69 -32.86 10.34
N ARG A 291 12.65 -31.98 10.07
CA ARG A 291 12.80 -31.28 8.80
C ARG A 291 13.36 -32.26 7.77
N PHE A 292 12.91 -32.17 6.54
CA PHE A 292 13.45 -32.99 5.44
C PHE A 292 13.33 -32.27 4.11
N ASN A 293 14.06 -32.77 3.13
CA ASN A 293 14.09 -32.21 1.78
C ASN A 293 13.68 -33.27 0.76
N PHE A 294 13.02 -32.84 -0.30
CA PHE A 294 12.69 -33.69 -1.44
C PHE A 294 12.82 -32.91 -2.75
N SER A 295 12.98 -33.63 -3.85
CA SER A 295 13.15 -33.06 -5.19
C SER A 295 11.90 -33.27 -6.02
N VAL A 296 11.52 -32.26 -6.77
CA VAL A 296 10.42 -32.28 -7.74
C VAL A 296 11.01 -31.98 -9.11
N ASP A 297 10.84 -32.91 -10.04
CA ASP A 297 11.37 -32.83 -11.40
C ASP A 297 10.28 -32.36 -12.38
N THR A 298 10.68 -31.96 -13.58
CA THR A 298 9.73 -31.57 -14.64
C THR A 298 8.75 -32.71 -14.93
N GLY A 299 7.46 -32.38 -14.98
CA GLY A 299 6.34 -33.31 -15.15
C GLY A 299 5.76 -33.85 -13.85
N ASP A 300 6.44 -33.67 -12.70
CA ASP A 300 5.88 -34.07 -11.41
C ASP A 300 4.85 -33.06 -10.90
N ILE A 301 3.94 -33.54 -10.05
CA ILE A 301 3.05 -32.70 -9.25
C ILE A 301 3.36 -32.95 -7.76
N VAL A 302 3.58 -31.88 -7.01
CA VAL A 302 3.71 -31.93 -5.55
C VAL A 302 2.40 -31.51 -4.90
N LEU A 303 2.01 -32.25 -3.86
CA LEU A 303 0.96 -31.84 -2.93
C LEU A 303 1.61 -31.59 -1.58
N LEU A 304 1.38 -30.40 -1.04
CA LEU A 304 1.89 -29.99 0.25
C LEU A 304 0.80 -29.17 0.93
N ASP A 305 0.45 -29.54 2.16
CA ASP A 305 -0.38 -28.69 3.00
C ASP A 305 0.47 -27.55 3.57
N THR A 306 0.61 -26.50 2.77
CA THR A 306 1.46 -25.34 3.07
C THR A 306 0.92 -24.49 4.22
N ARG A 307 -0.30 -24.78 4.70
CA ARG A 307 -0.92 -24.15 5.87
C ARG A 307 -0.30 -24.65 7.18
N VAL A 308 0.30 -25.85 7.17
CA VAL A 308 0.88 -26.50 8.37
C VAL A 308 2.33 -26.96 8.18
N TRP A 309 2.81 -27.09 6.94
CA TRP A 309 4.22 -27.33 6.65
C TRP A 309 4.92 -26.04 6.26
N TYR A 310 5.86 -25.60 7.09
CA TYR A 310 6.79 -24.56 6.68
C TYR A 310 7.58 -25.09 5.50
N HIS A 311 7.71 -24.28 4.46
CA HIS A 311 8.35 -24.73 3.24
C HIS A 311 9.21 -23.62 2.61
N ALA A 312 10.33 -24.05 2.05
CA ALA A 312 11.22 -23.24 1.23
C ALA A 312 11.56 -23.99 -0.06
N THR A 313 11.92 -23.26 -1.10
CA THR A 313 12.25 -23.86 -2.40
C THR A 313 13.57 -23.34 -2.95
N LEU A 314 14.34 -24.24 -3.56
CA LEU A 314 15.60 -23.96 -4.22
C LEU A 314 15.56 -24.53 -5.64
N ILE A 315 15.92 -23.73 -6.64
CA ILE A 315 16.00 -24.14 -8.03
C ILE A 315 17.41 -24.68 -8.29
N LYS A 316 17.50 -25.90 -8.85
CA LYS A 316 18.77 -26.57 -9.07
C LYS A 316 19.36 -26.26 -10.45
N ASP A 317 20.67 -26.45 -10.56
CA ASP A 317 21.41 -26.56 -11.83
C ASP A 317 21.44 -25.27 -12.67
N ASN A 318 21.19 -24.10 -12.07
CA ASN A 318 21.07 -22.81 -12.75
C ASN A 318 20.09 -22.83 -13.94
N THR A 319 19.11 -23.73 -13.89
CA THR A 319 18.07 -23.85 -14.92
C THR A 319 16.87 -22.98 -14.55
N LEU A 320 16.14 -22.53 -15.57
CA LEU A 320 14.87 -21.83 -15.34
C LEU A 320 13.87 -22.84 -14.77
N SER A 321 13.34 -22.56 -13.59
CA SER A 321 12.16 -23.25 -13.06
C SER A 321 10.92 -22.53 -13.51
N LEU A 322 9.89 -23.29 -13.90
CA LEU A 322 8.55 -22.79 -14.16
C LEU A 322 7.53 -23.77 -13.57
N THR A 323 6.56 -23.25 -12.82
CA THR A 323 5.51 -24.06 -12.21
C THR A 323 4.15 -23.39 -12.36
N ILE A 324 3.11 -24.22 -12.38
CA ILE A 324 1.72 -23.79 -12.21
C ILE A 324 1.13 -24.45 -10.97
N THR A 325 0.36 -23.68 -10.20
CA THR A 325 -0.18 -24.09 -8.92
C THR A 325 -1.66 -23.71 -8.87
N SER A 326 -2.48 -24.54 -8.24
CA SER A 326 -3.83 -24.13 -7.84
C SER A 326 -4.21 -24.77 -6.52
N GLU A 327 -5.18 -24.14 -5.87
CA GLU A 327 -5.82 -24.66 -4.68
C GLU A 327 -6.85 -25.72 -5.07
N TYR A 328 -7.19 -26.60 -4.12
CA TYR A 328 -8.26 -27.57 -4.26
C TYR A 328 -8.82 -27.94 -2.88
N GLY A 329 -10.11 -28.23 -2.81
CA GLY A 329 -10.80 -28.48 -1.55
C GLY A 329 -12.14 -29.14 -1.78
#